data_AF-A0A650CKR2-F1
#
_entry.id   AF-A0A650CKR2-F1
#
_cell.length_a   1.000
_cell.length_b   1.000
_cell.length_c   1.000
_cell.angle_alpha   90.00
_cell.angle_beta   90.00
_cell.angle_gamma   90.00
#
_symmetry.space_group_name_H-M   'P 1'
#
loop_
_entity.id
_entity.type
_entity.pdbx_description
1 polymer ?
#
loop_
_entity_poly.entity_id
_entity_poly.type
_entity_poly.pdbx_seq_one_letter_code
_entity_poly.pdbx_strand_id
1 'polypeptide(L)' 'MKCYVIFEGKKCVEICGRIICDEETVKSYGEMCEKCEKGDKQSCIKLYERYGCWSTTGWWL' A
#
# COMPACT_ATOMS: atom_id res chain seq x y z
N MET A 1 -2.19 5.77 8.27
CA MET A 1 -1.67 5.56 6.90
C MET A 1 -2.85 5.71 5.94
N LYS A 2 -2.64 6.00 4.65
CA LYS A 2 -3.73 5.88 3.67
C LYS A 2 -3.30 4.84 2.65
N CYS A 3 -3.98 3.69 2.64
CA CYS A 3 -3.69 2.60 1.71
C CYS A 3 -4.09 2.91 0.27
N TYR A 4 -4.97 3.90 0.06
CA TYR A 4 -5.52 4.26 -1.23
C TYR A 4 -5.44 5.76 -1.46
N VAL A 5 -5.30 6.13 -2.73
CA VAL A 5 -5.36 7.50 -3.24
C VAL A 5 -6.43 7.59 -4.30
N ILE A 6 -7.10 8.74 -4.42
CA ILE A 6 -7.98 9.01 -5.56
C ILE A 6 -7.18 9.77 -6.60
N PHE A 7 -6.99 9.17 -7.76
CA PHE A 7 -6.31 9.79 -8.90
C PHE A 7 -7.25 9.76 -10.10
N GLU A 8 -7.51 10.93 -10.69
CA GLU A 8 -8.41 11.10 -11.84
C GLU A 8 -9.80 10.44 -11.65
N GLY A 9 -10.33 10.51 -10.42
CA GLY A 9 -11.63 9.93 -10.06
C GLY A 9 -11.64 8.41 -9.87
N LYS A 10 -10.48 7.74 -9.95
CA LYS A 10 -10.33 6.30 -9.71
C LYS A 10 -9.61 6.02 -8.39
N LYS A 11 -9.97 4.90 -7.76
CA LYS A 11 -9.29 4.40 -6.56
C LYS A 11 -7.99 3.72 -6.98
N CYS A 12 -6.87 4.27 -6.55
CA CYS A 12 -5.54 3.82 -6.89
C CYS A 12 -4.72 3.60 -5.62
N VAL A 13 -3.55 3.00 -5.76
CA VAL A 13 -2.56 2.85 -4.69
C VAL A 13 -1.29 3.57 -5.09
N GLU A 14 -0.64 4.23 -4.14
CA GLU A 14 0.69 4.78 -4.37
C GLU A 14 1.72 3.77 -3.87
N ILE A 15 2.52 3.26 -4.80
CA ILE A 15 3.59 2.30 -4.54
C ILE A 15 4.90 2.97 -4.97
N CYS A 16 5.77 3.25 -4.01
CA CYS A 16 7.07 3.90 -4.23
C CYS A 16 6.99 5.25 -4.99
N GLY A 17 5.97 6.08 -4.75
CA GLY A 17 5.77 7.33 -5.49
C GLY A 17 5.21 7.15 -6.91
N ARG A 18 4.84 5.92 -7.30
CA ARG A 18 4.10 5.64 -8.53
C ARG A 18 2.65 5.35 -8.21
N ILE A 19 1.75 6.02 -8.91
CA ILE A 19 0.32 5.77 -8.80
C ILE A 19 -0.04 4.60 -9.71
N ILE A 20 -0.60 3.55 -9.10
CA ILE A 20 -1.08 2.36 -9.81
C ILE A 20 -2.57 2.25 -9.58
N CYS A 21 -3.33 2.32 -10.66
CA CYS A 21 -4.79 2.25 -10.67
C CYS A 21 -5.32 0.92 -11.22
N ASP A 22 -4.43 -0.05 -11.43
CA ASP A 22 -4.77 -1.40 -11.86
C ASP A 22 -5.58 -2.11 -10.77
N GLU A 23 -6.76 -2.64 -11.10
CA GLU A 23 -7.69 -3.16 -10.09
C GLU A 23 -7.13 -4.34 -9.30
N GLU A 24 -6.40 -5.25 -9.95
CA GLU A 24 -5.77 -6.40 -9.28
C GLU A 24 -4.71 -5.94 -8.28
N THR A 25 -3.85 -5.02 -8.72
CA THR A 25 -2.81 -4.44 -7.88
C THR A 25 -3.39 -3.63 -6.73
N VAL A 26 -4.40 -2.79 -7.01
CA VAL A 26 -5.10 -1.97 -6.00
C VAL A 26 -5.74 -2.85 -4.93
N LYS A 27 -6.39 -3.95 -5.34
CA LYS A 27 -6.99 -4.90 -4.41
C LYS A 27 -5.94 -5.63 -3.57
N SER A 28 -4.93 -6.21 -4.22
CA SER A 28 -3.88 -6.98 -3.54
C SER A 28 -3.07 -6.10 -2.57
N TYR A 29 -2.59 -4.94 -3.03
CA TYR A 29 -1.86 -3.99 -2.21
C TYR A 29 -2.73 -3.41 -1.11
N GLY A 30 -3.96 -3.03 -1.44
CA GLY A 30 -4.94 -2.48 -0.51
C GLY A 30 -5.25 -3.41 0.65
N GLU A 31 -5.55 -4.68 0.37
CA GLU A 31 -5.82 -5.70 1.40
C GLU A 31 -4.61 -5.92 2.33
N MET A 32 -3.39 -5.98 1.77
CA MET A 32 -2.17 -6.13 2.57
C MET A 32 -1.90 -4.88 3.42
N CYS A 33 -2.13 -3.69 2.85
CA CYS A 33 -1.94 -2.43 3.56
C CYS A 33 -2.94 -2.27 4.71
N GLU A 34 -4.22 -2.61 4.49
CA GLU A 34 -5.24 -2.56 5.55
C GLU A 34 -4.94 -3.55 6.68
N LYS A 35 -4.45 -4.75 6.37
CA LYS A 35 -4.00 -5.72 7.37
C LYS A 35 -2.80 -5.19 8.15
N CYS A 36 -1.83 -4.60 7.46
CA CYS A 36 -0.68 -3.95 8.08
C CYS A 36 -1.11 -2.81 9.03
N GLU A 37 -2.01 -1.93 8.59
CA GLU A 37 -2.55 -0.86 9.43
C GLU A 37 -3.30 -1.37 10.66
N LYS A 38 -3.97 -2.52 10.55
CA LYS A 38 -4.66 -3.18 11.68
C LYS A 38 -3.70 -3.88 12.65
N GLY A 39 -2.39 -3.83 12.41
CA GLY A 39 -1.35 -4.40 13.29
C GLY A 39 -0.82 -5.77 12.87
N ASP A 40 -1.20 -6.28 11.69
CA ASP A 40 -0.64 -7.53 11.16
C ASP A 40 0.78 -7.31 10.61
N LYS A 41 1.77 -7.58 11.46
CA LYS A 41 3.19 -7.39 11.13
C LYS A 41 3.65 -8.20 9.92
N GLN A 42 3.06 -9.39 9.70
CA GLN A 42 3.40 -10.25 8.57
C GLN A 42 2.97 -9.61 7.23
N SER A 43 1.81 -8.96 7.21
CA SER A 43 1.33 -8.23 6.04
C SER A 43 2.20 -7.01 5.76
N CYS A 44 2.68 -6.31 6.80
CA CYS A 44 3.66 -5.22 6.62
C CYS A 44 4.97 -5.72 5.99
N ILE A 45 5.51 -6.84 6.47
CA ILE A 45 6.73 -7.44 5.93
C ILE A 45 6.53 -7.87 4.48
N LYS A 46 5.45 -8.60 4.17
CA LYS A 46 5.14 -9.03 2.80
C LYS A 46 4.96 -7.86 1.84
N LEU A 47 4.33 -6.78 2.30
CA LEU A 47 4.14 -5.58 1.49
C LEU A 47 5.50 -4.90 1.20
N TYR A 48 6.39 -4.86 2.19
CA TYR A 48 7.77 -4.42 1.99
C TYR A 48 8.58 -5.34 1.05
N GLU A 49 8.52 -6.66 1.23
CA GLU A 49 9.22 -7.63 0.38
C GLU A 49 8.75 -7.60 -1.07
N ARG A 50 7.44 -7.45 -1.30
CA ARG A 50 6.85 -7.53 -2.64
C ARG A 50 7.05 -6.25 -3.45
N TYR A 51 6.97 -5.09 -2.79
CA TYR A 51 7.01 -3.81 -3.49
C TYR A 51 8.31 -3.04 -3.25
N GLY A 52 9.19 -3.52 -2.35
CA GLY A 52 10.54 -3.03 -2.15
C GLY A 52 10.64 -1.63 -1.54
N CYS A 53 9.51 -1.03 -1.19
CA CYS A 53 9.44 0.31 -0.65
C CYS A 53 8.34 0.41 0.39
N TRP A 54 8.67 1.04 1.52
CA TRP A 54 7.64 1.59 2.38
C TRP A 54 7.12 2.86 1.72
N SER A 55 6.08 2.73 0.91
CA SER A 55 5.35 3.91 0.42
C SER A 55 4.57 4.60 1.56
N THR A 56 4.62 4.05 2.77
CA THR A 56 3.60 4.35 3.77
C THR A 56 4.01 4.36 5.24
N THR A 57 5.22 3.97 5.65
CA THR A 57 5.59 4.16 7.07
C THR A 57 6.74 5.13 7.22
N GLY A 58 6.43 6.28 7.83
CA GLY A 58 7.38 6.94 8.72
C GLY A 58 7.65 6.05 9.93
N TRP A 59 8.34 4.92 9.74
CA TRP A 59 8.84 4.05 10.82
C TRP A 59 10.29 4.37 11.19
N TRP A 60 10.68 5.63 11.04
CA TRP A 60 11.95 6.21 11.50
C TRP A 60 11.77 7.55 12.22
N LEU A 61 10.62 7.79 12.85
CA LEU A 61 10.43 8.87 13.84
C LEU A 61 9.59 8.36 15.02
#